data_AF-A0A933A9G4-F1
#
_entry.id   AF-A0A933A9G4-F1
#
_cell.length_a   1.000
_cell.length_b   1.000
_cell.length_c   1.000
_cell.angle_alpha   90.00
_cell.angle_beta   90.00
_cell.angle_gamma   90.00
#
_symmetry.space_group_name_H-M   'P 1'
#
loop_
_entity.id
_entity.type
_entity.pdbx_description
1 polymer ?
#
loop_
_entity_poly.entity_id
_entity_poly.type
_entity_poly.pdbx_seq_one_letter_code
_entity_poly.pdbx_strand_id
1 'polypeptide(L)'
;MDERPAIELLLSPFRVLDITEEKGCYFCAKILGDLGAEVIRIEKPEAPRDFWWWAYNDRKKLVRLDIEKEPDRLLQLVREVDFLIESFPPGYLDRLGLGYATLRRLNPGLVMTSITPFGQTGPYKDLKASDLEILAMAGVLHGMGDPDRPPVRISLPQSYLLTSAEAAVGTLIALHWRELTGEGQQVDVSAQECVLGVLSGGIGKQEIVGIARERMGRFHGSLPGTKLGGGQVKYNHPQHPLLWPCKDGHVAFLMLPGTRGAYNNRALVKYMEMDGDLPDIVRNIKWESFDITQTRPEDLSEIWGAFARLFARHTHQEIYQIAQKERIELFPGNTVKDSLTEEQLEARRFWQEHKIPEFGKTFKLPGSFAQAHFPASGEVETMPEEKPEQPRLPFEGIKVLEFTLTYTG
;
A
#
# COMPACT_ATOMS: atom_id res chain seq x y z
N MET A 1 -7.65 -33.10 0.25
CA MET A 1 -9.00 -32.61 0.60
C MET A 1 -8.95 -32.25 2.08
N ASP A 2 -8.65 -30.99 2.37
CA ASP A 2 -8.69 -30.45 3.74
C ASP A 2 -10.01 -29.68 3.84
N GLU A 3 -11.10 -30.39 4.16
CA GLU A 3 -12.40 -29.79 4.45
C GLU A 3 -12.32 -29.15 5.83
N ARG A 4 -11.79 -27.91 5.88
CA ARG A 4 -12.17 -27.02 6.96
C ARG A 4 -13.63 -26.60 6.71
N PRO A 5 -14.52 -26.67 7.73
CA PRO A 5 -15.84 -26.06 7.61
C PRO A 5 -15.68 -24.61 7.14
N ALA A 6 -16.56 -24.15 6.26
CA ALA A 6 -16.53 -22.79 5.73
C ALA A 6 -16.40 -21.81 6.89
N ILE A 7 -15.19 -21.31 7.13
CA ILE A 7 -14.94 -20.26 8.08
C ILE A 7 -15.72 -19.08 7.52
N GLU A 8 -16.76 -18.64 8.22
CA GLU A 8 -17.38 -17.34 7.97
C GLU A 8 -16.24 -16.32 7.96
N LEU A 9 -15.91 -15.83 6.76
CA LEU A 9 -14.92 -14.79 6.60
C LEU A 9 -15.49 -13.51 7.22
N LEU A 10 -14.60 -12.56 7.54
CA LEU A 10 -14.91 -11.35 8.32
C LEU A 10 -16.17 -10.60 7.83
N LEU A 11 -16.47 -10.67 6.52
CA LEU A 11 -17.60 -9.98 5.89
C LEU A 11 -18.59 -10.92 5.18
N SER A 12 -18.59 -12.22 5.47
CA SER A 12 -19.47 -13.20 4.81
C SER A 12 -20.97 -12.87 4.77
N PRO A 13 -21.56 -12.19 5.78
CA PRO A 13 -22.97 -11.81 5.73
C PRO A 13 -23.29 -10.67 4.75
N PHE A 14 -22.29 -9.91 4.30
CA PHE A 14 -22.52 -8.65 3.61
C PHE A 14 -22.41 -8.76 2.08
N ARG A 15 -23.17 -7.93 1.38
CA ARG A 15 -23.23 -7.88 -0.08
C ARG A 15 -22.81 -6.50 -0.60
N VAL A 16 -21.94 -6.48 -1.60
CA VAL A 16 -21.38 -5.27 -2.24
C VAL A 16 -21.88 -5.17 -3.67
N LEU A 17 -22.44 -4.03 -4.07
CA LEU A 17 -22.70 -3.68 -5.45
C LEU A 17 -21.57 -2.78 -5.98
N ASP A 18 -20.73 -3.32 -6.86
CA ASP A 18 -19.60 -2.60 -7.45
C ASP A 18 -19.97 -2.08 -8.85
N ILE A 19 -20.14 -0.76 -8.95
CA ILE A 19 -20.44 -0.05 -10.19
C ILE A 19 -19.32 0.90 -10.62
N THR A 20 -18.11 0.74 -10.06
CA THR A 20 -16.94 1.57 -10.41
C THR A 20 -16.57 1.43 -11.90
N GLU A 21 -15.99 2.45 -12.53
CA GLU A 21 -15.48 2.38 -13.92
C GLU A 21 -13.97 2.57 -14.02
N GLU A 22 -13.38 3.30 -13.06
CA GLU A 22 -11.93 3.48 -13.01
C GLU A 22 -11.24 2.20 -12.53
N LYS A 23 -10.20 1.75 -13.24
CA LYS A 23 -9.67 0.38 -13.09
C LYS A 23 -9.08 0.12 -11.71
N GLY A 24 -8.45 1.12 -11.12
CA GLY A 24 -7.92 1.02 -9.77
C GLY A 24 -9.00 0.98 -8.69
N CYS A 25 -10.19 1.53 -8.95
CA CYS A 25 -11.31 1.55 -8.01
C CYS A 25 -11.97 0.17 -7.82
N TYR A 26 -11.76 -0.77 -8.76
CA TYR A 26 -12.13 -2.18 -8.58
C TYR A 26 -11.53 -2.79 -7.30
N PHE A 27 -10.41 -2.24 -6.84
CA PHE A 27 -9.66 -2.75 -5.70
C PHE A 27 -10.42 -2.56 -4.38
N CYS A 28 -11.24 -1.52 -4.22
CA CYS A 28 -12.03 -1.30 -3.00
C CYS A 28 -13.00 -2.47 -2.77
N ALA A 29 -13.81 -2.79 -3.77
CA ALA A 29 -14.72 -3.92 -3.70
C ALA A 29 -13.97 -5.26 -3.65
N LYS A 30 -12.78 -5.37 -4.27
CA LYS A 30 -11.93 -6.56 -4.13
C LYS A 30 -11.49 -6.77 -2.68
N ILE A 31 -11.06 -5.73 -1.97
CA ILE A 31 -10.69 -5.82 -0.55
C ILE A 31 -11.86 -6.39 0.27
N LEU A 32 -13.07 -5.86 0.09
CA LEU A 32 -14.25 -6.34 0.81
C LEU A 32 -14.59 -7.80 0.46
N GLY A 33 -14.48 -8.18 -0.82
CA GLY A 33 -14.70 -9.56 -1.26
C GLY A 33 -13.63 -10.54 -0.77
N ASP A 34 -12.36 -10.12 -0.75
CA ASP A 34 -11.26 -10.91 -0.21
C ASP A 34 -11.34 -11.08 1.31
N LEU A 35 -12.09 -10.22 2.00
CA LEU A 35 -12.46 -10.33 3.42
C LEU A 35 -13.79 -11.08 3.63
N GLY A 36 -14.47 -11.52 2.57
CA GLY A 36 -15.61 -12.42 2.64
C GLY A 36 -16.93 -11.93 2.04
N ALA A 37 -17.05 -10.63 1.71
CA ALA A 37 -18.31 -10.09 1.21
C ALA A 37 -18.68 -10.66 -0.16
N GLU A 38 -19.97 -10.86 -0.42
CA GLU A 38 -20.44 -11.19 -1.76
C GLU A 38 -20.40 -9.94 -2.64
N VAL A 39 -19.52 -9.91 -3.64
CA VAL A 39 -19.39 -8.75 -4.53
C VAL A 39 -20.11 -9.01 -5.85
N ILE A 40 -21.10 -8.17 -6.16
CA ILE A 40 -21.83 -8.13 -7.42
C ILE A 40 -21.28 -6.98 -8.26
N ARG A 41 -20.58 -7.30 -9.34
CA ARG A 41 -20.03 -6.34 -10.30
C ARG A 41 -21.06 -6.04 -11.38
N ILE A 42 -21.41 -4.77 -11.55
CA ILE A 42 -22.21 -4.30 -12.68
C ILE A 42 -21.29 -3.92 -13.85
N GLU A 43 -21.59 -4.46 -15.03
CA GLU A 43 -20.90 -4.08 -16.27
C GLU A 43 -21.88 -3.63 -17.33
N LYS A 44 -21.50 -2.58 -18.06
CA LYS A 44 -22.14 -2.27 -19.32
C LYS A 44 -21.99 -3.47 -20.28
N PRO A 45 -23.04 -3.81 -21.04
CA PRO A 45 -22.94 -4.82 -22.09
C PRO A 45 -21.74 -4.53 -23.00
N GLU A 46 -20.98 -5.57 -23.35
CA GLU A 46 -19.84 -5.50 -24.28
C GLU A 46 -18.62 -4.69 -23.79
N ALA A 47 -18.54 -4.35 -22.50
CA ALA A 47 -17.36 -3.71 -21.93
C ALA A 47 -16.10 -4.58 -22.12
N PRO A 48 -14.99 -4.03 -22.66
CA PRO A 48 -13.76 -4.79 -22.86
C PRO A 48 -13.11 -5.14 -21.52
N ARG A 49 -12.61 -6.37 -21.41
CA ARG A 49 -11.89 -6.85 -20.21
C ARG A 49 -10.40 -6.94 -20.49
N ASP A 50 -9.64 -6.07 -19.87
CA ASP A 50 -8.19 -6.08 -19.91
C ASP A 50 -7.58 -6.81 -18.71
N PHE A 51 -6.25 -6.78 -18.60
CA PHE A 51 -5.53 -7.44 -17.50
C PHE A 51 -5.98 -6.94 -16.11
N TRP A 52 -6.18 -5.63 -15.93
CA TRP A 52 -6.60 -5.07 -14.63
C TRP A 52 -7.98 -5.52 -14.21
N TRP A 53 -8.88 -5.67 -15.18
CA TRP A 53 -10.17 -6.26 -14.93
C TRP A 53 -10.03 -7.66 -14.32
N TRP A 54 -9.23 -8.53 -14.92
CA TRP A 54 -9.02 -9.89 -14.44
C TRP A 54 -8.28 -9.94 -13.10
N ALA A 55 -7.36 -9.01 -12.86
CA ALA A 55 -6.61 -8.93 -11.61
C ALA A 55 -7.49 -8.55 -10.41
N TYR A 56 -8.57 -7.79 -10.62
CA TYR A 56 -9.38 -7.24 -9.52
C TYR A 56 -10.81 -7.77 -9.44
N ASN A 57 -11.30 -8.44 -10.47
CA ASN A 57 -12.68 -8.93 -10.53
C ASN A 57 -12.77 -10.48 -10.54
N ASP A 58 -11.68 -11.19 -10.25
CA ASP A 58 -11.55 -12.66 -10.35
C ASP A 58 -12.56 -13.47 -9.52
N ARG A 59 -13.12 -12.86 -8.47
CA ARG A 59 -14.08 -13.50 -7.53
C ARG A 59 -15.46 -12.85 -7.50
N LYS A 60 -15.68 -11.81 -8.32
CA LYS A 60 -16.93 -11.06 -8.30
C LYS A 60 -18.00 -11.76 -9.14
N LYS A 61 -19.25 -11.72 -8.67
CA LYS A 61 -20.41 -12.16 -9.46
C LYS A 61 -20.75 -11.06 -10.46
N LEU A 62 -20.77 -11.42 -11.73
CA LEU A 62 -21.02 -10.46 -12.79
C LEU A 62 -22.51 -10.34 -13.11
N VAL A 63 -23.00 -9.10 -13.23
CA VAL A 63 -24.29 -8.78 -13.82
C VAL A 63 -24.09 -7.75 -14.94
N ARG A 64 -24.54 -8.08 -16.15
CA ARG A 64 -24.58 -7.13 -17.27
C ARG A 64 -25.81 -6.25 -17.16
N LEU A 65 -25.61 -4.95 -17.06
CA LEU A 65 -26.65 -3.96 -16.89
C LEU A 65 -26.16 -2.59 -17.39
N ASP A 66 -26.94 -1.95 -18.25
CA ASP A 66 -26.73 -0.57 -18.68
C ASP A 66 -27.56 0.36 -17.78
N ILE A 67 -26.92 0.98 -16.78
CA ILE A 67 -27.61 1.79 -15.76
C ILE A 67 -28.24 3.07 -16.32
N GLU A 68 -27.84 3.51 -17.52
CA GLU A 68 -28.45 4.66 -18.20
C GLU A 68 -29.80 4.28 -18.84
N LYS A 69 -29.94 3.01 -19.26
CA LYS A 69 -31.16 2.51 -19.91
C LYS A 69 -32.09 1.76 -18.97
N GLU A 70 -31.54 1.11 -17.95
CA GLU A 70 -32.25 0.26 -17.00
C GLU A 70 -32.02 0.72 -15.52
N PRO A 71 -32.18 2.01 -15.17
CA PRO A 71 -31.91 2.50 -13.81
C PRO A 71 -32.77 1.80 -12.74
N ASP A 72 -34.02 1.46 -13.08
CA ASP A 72 -34.95 0.76 -12.17
C ASP A 72 -34.41 -0.60 -11.73
N ARG A 73 -33.64 -1.28 -12.59
CA ARG A 73 -33.04 -2.57 -12.26
C ARG A 73 -31.88 -2.42 -11.28
N LEU A 74 -31.11 -1.33 -11.37
CA LEU A 74 -30.12 -1.01 -10.34
C LEU A 74 -30.80 -0.70 -9.00
N LEU A 75 -31.89 0.08 -9.01
CA LEU A 75 -32.68 0.36 -7.79
C LEU A 75 -33.15 -0.94 -7.12
N GLN A 76 -33.61 -1.93 -7.89
CA GLN A 76 -33.99 -3.23 -7.32
C GLN A 76 -32.82 -3.92 -6.62
N LEU A 77 -31.62 -3.94 -7.21
CA LEU A 77 -30.43 -4.53 -6.61
C LEU A 77 -30.01 -3.80 -5.33
N VAL A 78 -30.13 -2.47 -5.29
CA VAL A 78 -29.76 -1.65 -4.13
C VAL A 78 -30.55 -2.01 -2.86
N ARG A 79 -31.75 -2.57 -2.99
CA ARG A 79 -32.56 -3.03 -1.85
C ARG A 79 -31.95 -4.19 -1.08
N GLU A 80 -31.08 -4.97 -1.73
CA GLU A 80 -30.59 -6.23 -1.18
C GLU A 80 -29.08 -6.22 -0.89
N VAL A 81 -28.43 -5.07 -0.95
CA VAL A 81 -27.00 -4.92 -0.71
C VAL A 81 -26.73 -4.00 0.46
N ASP A 82 -25.57 -4.19 1.08
CA ASP A 82 -25.09 -3.40 2.20
C ASP A 82 -24.26 -2.22 1.73
N PHE A 83 -23.47 -2.45 0.69
CA PHE A 83 -22.51 -1.51 0.14
C PHE A 83 -22.80 -1.24 -1.32
N LEU A 84 -22.67 0.01 -1.74
CA LEU A 84 -22.54 0.39 -3.14
C LEU A 84 -21.22 1.14 -3.32
N ILE A 85 -20.35 0.67 -4.20
CA ILE A 85 -19.07 1.32 -4.51
C ILE A 85 -19.12 1.86 -5.93
N GLU A 86 -18.80 3.14 -6.11
CA GLU A 86 -18.88 3.82 -7.40
C GLU A 86 -17.72 4.81 -7.61
N SER A 87 -17.45 5.14 -8.87
CA SER A 87 -16.35 6.03 -9.24
C SER A 87 -16.71 6.98 -10.38
N PHE A 88 -17.97 7.38 -10.48
CA PHE A 88 -18.46 8.27 -11.52
C PHE A 88 -18.15 9.73 -11.18
N PRO A 89 -18.11 10.63 -12.19
CA PRO A 89 -18.00 12.06 -11.93
C PRO A 89 -19.11 12.57 -11.00
N PRO A 90 -18.84 13.53 -10.10
CA PRO A 90 -19.85 14.08 -9.20
C PRO A 90 -21.14 14.52 -9.91
N GLY A 91 -22.28 14.17 -9.32
CA GLY A 91 -23.61 14.45 -9.86
C GLY A 91 -24.04 13.59 -11.06
N TYR A 92 -23.21 12.66 -11.54
CA TYR A 92 -23.60 11.75 -12.63
C TYR A 92 -24.76 10.84 -12.23
N LEU A 93 -24.64 10.14 -11.10
CA LEU A 93 -25.70 9.26 -10.61
C LEU A 93 -26.96 10.03 -10.21
N ASP A 94 -26.83 11.25 -9.69
CA ASP A 94 -27.99 12.11 -9.40
C ASP A 94 -28.83 12.38 -10.65
N ARG A 95 -28.19 12.65 -11.80
CA ARG A 95 -28.89 12.87 -13.08
C ARG A 95 -29.65 11.63 -13.57
N LEU A 96 -29.21 10.44 -13.16
CA LEU A 96 -29.88 9.18 -13.46
C LEU A 96 -30.92 8.78 -12.41
N GLY A 97 -31.11 9.58 -11.35
CA GLY A 97 -31.97 9.22 -10.21
C GLY A 97 -31.37 8.13 -9.31
N LEU A 98 -30.07 7.87 -9.43
CA LEU A 98 -29.31 6.83 -8.73
C LEU A 98 -28.34 7.40 -7.68
N GLY A 99 -28.43 8.68 -7.38
CA GLY A 99 -27.59 9.32 -6.36
C GLY A 99 -27.97 8.94 -4.93
N TYR A 100 -27.06 9.17 -3.99
CA TYR A 100 -27.19 8.71 -2.60
C TYR A 100 -28.52 9.12 -1.94
N ALA A 101 -28.95 10.38 -2.14
CA ALA A 101 -30.21 10.87 -1.57
C ALA A 101 -31.42 10.02 -2.00
N THR A 102 -31.42 9.52 -3.23
CA THR A 102 -32.46 8.61 -3.73
C THR A 102 -32.28 7.20 -3.20
N LEU A 103 -31.06 6.67 -3.24
CA LEU A 103 -30.77 5.31 -2.80
C LEU A 103 -31.02 5.11 -1.29
N ARG A 104 -30.69 6.09 -0.44
CA ARG A 104 -30.95 6.04 1.00
C ARG A 104 -32.44 5.93 1.32
N ARG A 105 -33.33 6.56 0.54
CA ARG A 105 -34.79 6.42 0.75
C ARG A 105 -35.27 5.00 0.46
N LEU A 106 -34.57 4.29 -0.42
CA LEU A 106 -34.88 2.93 -0.80
C LEU A 106 -34.29 1.90 0.17
N ASN A 107 -33.07 2.15 0.61
CA ASN A 107 -32.33 1.35 1.58
C ASN A 107 -31.66 2.29 2.59
N PRO A 108 -32.32 2.59 3.74
CA PRO A 108 -31.79 3.50 4.76
C PRO A 108 -30.48 3.05 5.39
N GLY A 109 -30.18 1.74 5.35
CA GLY A 109 -28.93 1.14 5.82
C GLY A 109 -27.84 1.04 4.75
N LEU A 110 -28.02 1.62 3.56
CA LEU A 110 -27.02 1.56 2.50
C LEU A 110 -25.80 2.43 2.86
N VAL A 111 -24.62 1.82 2.81
CA VAL A 111 -23.35 2.56 2.78
C VAL A 111 -22.93 2.72 1.32
N MET A 112 -22.85 3.97 0.86
CA MET A 112 -22.44 4.29 -0.51
C MET A 112 -21.06 4.94 -0.51
N THR A 113 -20.08 4.30 -1.14
CA THR A 113 -18.71 4.81 -1.22
C THR A 113 -18.43 5.35 -2.61
N SER A 114 -18.16 6.65 -2.68
CA SER A 114 -17.89 7.43 -3.89
C SER A 114 -16.39 7.69 -3.98
N ILE A 115 -15.72 7.14 -4.99
CA ILE A 115 -14.27 7.32 -5.21
C ILE A 115 -14.06 8.23 -6.40
N THR A 116 -13.57 9.44 -6.17
CA THR A 116 -13.35 10.44 -7.23
C THR A 116 -11.94 11.03 -7.16
N PRO A 117 -11.42 11.65 -8.25
CA PRO A 117 -10.06 12.19 -8.23
C PRO A 117 -9.81 13.25 -7.14
N PHE A 118 -10.82 14.10 -6.88
CA PHE A 118 -10.68 15.30 -6.03
C PHE A 118 -11.81 15.44 -4.98
N GLY A 119 -12.63 14.41 -4.78
CA GLY A 119 -13.82 14.47 -3.92
C GLY A 119 -15.06 15.04 -4.62
N GLN A 120 -16.22 14.95 -3.98
CA GLN A 120 -17.49 15.47 -4.50
C GLN A 120 -17.69 16.97 -4.26
N THR A 121 -16.75 17.64 -3.58
CA THR A 121 -16.82 19.06 -3.24
C THR A 121 -15.54 19.81 -3.59
N GLY A 122 -15.57 21.14 -3.46
CA GLY A 122 -14.41 21.99 -3.75
C GLY A 122 -14.24 22.35 -5.24
N PRO A 123 -13.21 23.15 -5.56
CA PRO A 123 -13.04 23.75 -6.88
C PRO A 123 -12.66 22.75 -7.98
N TYR A 124 -12.10 21.59 -7.61
CA TYR A 124 -11.63 20.57 -8.56
C TYR A 124 -12.56 19.36 -8.66
N LYS A 125 -13.72 19.36 -8.01
CA LYS A 125 -14.67 18.23 -8.04
C LYS A 125 -15.05 17.76 -9.45
N ASP A 126 -15.10 18.69 -10.41
CA ASP A 126 -15.48 18.39 -11.80
C ASP A 126 -14.27 18.16 -12.73
N LEU A 127 -13.04 18.23 -12.20
CA LEU A 127 -11.80 18.03 -12.95
C LEU A 127 -11.54 16.54 -13.16
N LYS A 128 -11.29 16.15 -14.42
CA LYS A 128 -10.88 14.79 -14.76
C LYS A 128 -9.38 14.64 -14.52
N ALA A 129 -8.97 13.52 -13.93
CA ALA A 129 -7.58 13.19 -13.74
C ALA A 129 -7.35 11.67 -13.79
N SER A 130 -6.28 11.29 -14.47
CA SER A 130 -5.67 9.97 -14.42
C SER A 130 -4.79 9.84 -13.17
N ASP A 131 -4.30 8.62 -12.95
CA ASP A 131 -3.31 8.33 -11.91
C ASP A 131 -2.12 9.30 -11.91
N LEU A 132 -1.57 9.60 -13.09
CA LEU A 132 -0.39 10.45 -13.21
C LEU A 132 -0.69 11.88 -12.72
N GLU A 133 -1.83 12.43 -13.11
CA GLU A 133 -2.26 13.77 -12.72
C GLU A 133 -2.56 13.83 -11.21
N ILE A 134 -3.17 12.79 -10.64
CA ILE A 134 -3.41 12.70 -9.19
C ILE A 134 -2.08 12.66 -8.42
N LEU A 135 -1.15 11.78 -8.82
CA LEU A 135 0.18 11.68 -8.17
C LEU A 135 0.97 12.99 -8.28
N ALA A 136 0.84 13.71 -9.41
CA ALA A 136 1.48 15.00 -9.61
C ALA A 136 0.87 16.08 -8.71
N MET A 137 -0.47 16.19 -8.71
CA MET A 137 -1.23 17.17 -7.94
C MET A 137 -1.16 16.93 -6.43
N ALA A 138 -0.93 15.70 -5.99
CA ALA A 138 -0.67 15.37 -4.59
C ALA A 138 0.81 15.58 -4.19
N GLY A 139 1.70 15.95 -5.11
CA GLY A 139 3.11 16.27 -4.84
C GLY A 139 4.06 15.07 -4.79
N VAL A 140 3.58 13.85 -5.00
CA VAL A 140 4.39 12.62 -4.88
C VAL A 140 5.54 12.62 -5.88
N LEU A 141 5.28 13.05 -7.12
CA LEU A 141 6.27 13.03 -8.18
C LEU A 141 7.47 13.95 -7.89
N HIS A 142 7.29 15.00 -7.08
CA HIS A 142 8.35 15.97 -6.80
C HIS A 142 9.65 15.31 -6.30
N GLY A 143 9.53 14.29 -5.45
CA GLY A 143 10.66 13.56 -4.86
C GLY A 143 11.09 12.31 -5.62
N MET A 144 10.52 12.01 -6.79
CA MET A 144 10.75 10.75 -7.53
C MET A 144 11.69 10.93 -8.73
N GLY A 145 12.74 10.12 -8.79
CA GLY A 145 13.70 10.08 -9.90
C GLY A 145 15.07 10.64 -9.56
N ASP A 146 15.85 10.91 -10.60
CA ASP A 146 17.19 11.49 -10.51
C ASP A 146 17.13 13.03 -10.41
N PRO A 147 18.06 13.66 -9.67
CA PRO A 147 18.06 15.12 -9.46
C PRO A 147 18.18 15.92 -10.75
N ASP A 148 18.97 15.44 -11.70
CA ASP A 148 19.32 16.08 -12.98
C ASP A 148 18.31 15.79 -14.11
N ARG A 149 17.22 15.09 -13.81
CA ARG A 149 16.20 14.68 -14.78
C ARG A 149 14.79 15.12 -14.34
N PRO A 150 13.84 15.22 -15.28
CA PRO A 150 12.44 15.41 -14.95
C PRO A 150 11.92 14.33 -13.97
N PRO A 151 10.96 14.67 -13.09
CA PRO A 151 10.28 13.70 -12.25
C PRO A 151 9.76 12.50 -13.02
N VAL A 152 9.85 11.32 -12.40
CA VAL A 152 9.33 10.07 -12.96
C VAL A 152 8.17 9.56 -12.13
N ARG A 153 7.20 8.91 -12.80
CA ARG A 153 6.11 8.21 -12.13
C ARG A 153 6.56 6.90 -11.51
N ILE A 154 5.74 6.39 -10.60
CA ILE A 154 5.81 5.00 -10.16
C ILE A 154 5.47 4.10 -11.37
N SER A 155 6.09 2.93 -11.45
CA SER A 155 6.03 2.05 -12.64
C SER A 155 4.60 1.69 -13.06
N LEU A 156 3.71 1.44 -12.09
CA LEU A 156 2.30 1.11 -12.30
C LEU A 156 1.42 2.18 -11.65
N PRO A 157 0.17 2.38 -12.14
CA PRO A 157 -0.79 3.24 -11.46
C PRO A 157 -0.97 2.83 -9.99
N GLN A 158 -0.92 3.79 -9.07
CA GLN A 158 -1.01 3.56 -7.61
C GLN A 158 -2.06 4.42 -6.93
N SER A 159 -2.41 5.60 -7.47
CA SER A 159 -3.29 6.55 -6.78
C SER A 159 -4.60 5.91 -6.37
N TYR A 160 -5.28 5.25 -7.31
CA TYR A 160 -6.56 4.59 -7.07
C TYR A 160 -6.44 3.30 -6.25
N LEU A 161 -5.28 2.66 -6.17
CA LEU A 161 -5.07 1.50 -5.28
C LEU A 161 -4.97 1.95 -3.83
N LEU A 162 -4.19 3.01 -3.58
CA LEU A 162 -4.10 3.66 -2.27
C LEU A 162 -5.47 4.18 -1.82
N THR A 163 -6.12 4.93 -2.72
CA THR A 163 -7.46 5.48 -2.48
C THR A 163 -8.48 4.39 -2.21
N SER A 164 -8.43 3.27 -2.95
CA SER A 164 -9.34 2.15 -2.75
C SER A 164 -9.17 1.45 -1.40
N ALA A 165 -7.93 1.38 -0.88
CA ALA A 165 -7.68 0.83 0.44
C ALA A 165 -8.29 1.72 1.53
N GLU A 166 -8.10 3.05 1.43
CA GLU A 166 -8.72 4.01 2.34
C GLU A 166 -10.26 4.04 2.18
N ALA A 167 -10.77 3.89 0.95
CA ALA A 167 -12.21 3.79 0.69
C ALA A 167 -12.82 2.54 1.33
N ALA A 168 -12.12 1.40 1.30
CA ALA A 168 -12.55 0.19 2.01
C ALA A 168 -12.56 0.42 3.53
N VAL A 169 -11.54 1.10 4.09
CA VAL A 169 -11.52 1.50 5.51
C VAL A 169 -12.72 2.39 5.83
N GLY A 170 -12.96 3.45 5.06
CA GLY A 170 -14.11 4.34 5.24
C GLY A 170 -15.46 3.60 5.16
N THR A 171 -15.56 2.62 4.24
CA THR A 171 -16.74 1.75 4.10
C THR A 171 -16.97 0.90 5.36
N LEU A 172 -15.91 0.33 5.95
CA LEU A 172 -16.00 -0.50 7.15
C LEU A 172 -16.28 0.33 8.41
N ILE A 173 -15.71 1.53 8.51
CA ILE A 173 -16.07 2.49 9.57
C ILE A 173 -17.54 2.86 9.46
N ALA A 174 -18.01 3.05 8.22
CA ALA A 174 -19.39 3.37 7.95
C ALA A 174 -20.35 2.23 8.32
N LEU A 175 -19.97 0.99 8.01
CA LEU A 175 -20.66 -0.22 8.45
C LEU A 175 -20.82 -0.23 9.97
N HIS A 176 -19.75 0.05 10.72
CA HIS A 176 -19.81 0.02 12.18
C HIS A 176 -20.80 1.06 12.74
N TRP A 177 -20.81 2.27 12.17
CA TRP A 177 -21.82 3.27 12.52
C TRP A 177 -23.25 2.80 12.22
N ARG A 178 -23.45 2.12 11.08
CA ARG A 178 -24.74 1.52 10.74
C ARG A 178 -25.16 0.45 11.74
N GLU A 179 -24.25 -0.38 12.23
CA GLU A 179 -24.57 -1.38 13.26
C GLU A 179 -25.02 -0.74 14.59
N LEU A 180 -24.46 0.43 14.91
CA LEU A 180 -24.82 1.18 16.12
C LEU A 180 -26.15 1.94 15.99
N THR A 181 -26.44 2.50 14.81
CA THR A 181 -27.54 3.45 14.63
C THR A 181 -28.69 2.94 13.76
N GLY A 182 -28.46 1.90 12.96
CA GLY A 182 -29.35 1.44 11.89
C GLY A 182 -29.29 2.27 10.60
N GLU A 183 -28.51 3.35 10.56
CA GLU A 183 -28.44 4.25 9.41
C GLU A 183 -27.11 4.11 8.64
N GLY A 184 -27.23 3.99 7.32
CA GLY A 184 -26.11 4.09 6.39
C GLY A 184 -25.76 5.55 6.06
N GLN A 185 -24.70 5.73 5.28
CA GLN A 185 -24.11 7.02 4.94
C GLN A 185 -23.42 6.97 3.57
N GLN A 186 -23.20 8.15 2.98
CA GLN A 186 -22.28 8.30 1.87
C GLN A 186 -20.87 8.55 2.40
N VAL A 187 -19.90 7.78 1.90
CA VAL A 187 -18.47 7.95 2.14
C VAL A 187 -17.87 8.58 0.87
N ASP A 188 -17.49 9.85 0.95
CA ASP A 188 -16.83 10.57 -0.14
C ASP A 188 -15.30 10.45 0.01
N VAL A 189 -14.63 9.90 -1.00
CA VAL A 189 -13.20 9.62 -0.95
C VAL A 189 -12.49 10.28 -2.12
N SER A 190 -11.62 11.23 -1.80
CA SER A 190 -10.78 11.96 -2.75
C SER A 190 -9.44 11.25 -2.95
N ALA A 191 -9.13 10.87 -4.19
CA ALA A 191 -7.85 10.25 -4.50
C ALA A 191 -6.65 11.18 -4.21
N GLN A 192 -6.80 12.49 -4.44
CA GLN A 192 -5.77 13.45 -4.10
C GLN A 192 -5.49 13.50 -2.60
N GLU A 193 -6.53 13.47 -1.75
CA GLU A 193 -6.37 13.54 -0.29
C GLU A 193 -5.67 12.28 0.25
N CYS A 194 -6.09 11.09 -0.21
CA CYS A 194 -5.45 9.81 0.15
C CYS A 194 -3.97 9.80 -0.24
N VAL A 195 -3.67 10.18 -1.49
CA VAL A 195 -2.29 10.19 -2.01
C VAL A 195 -1.43 11.23 -1.28
N LEU A 196 -1.99 12.39 -0.93
CA LEU A 196 -1.31 13.41 -0.14
C LEU A 196 -0.95 12.88 1.26
N GLY A 197 -1.82 12.07 1.86
CA GLY A 197 -1.60 11.42 3.15
C GLY A 197 -0.33 10.56 3.20
N VAL A 198 0.05 9.92 2.09
CA VAL A 198 1.31 9.15 1.95
C VAL A 198 2.55 10.03 2.15
N LEU A 199 2.42 11.34 1.92
CA LEU A 199 3.51 12.30 2.12
C LEU A 199 3.52 12.95 3.50
N SER A 200 2.65 12.54 4.43
CA SER A 200 2.51 13.15 5.77
C SER A 200 3.84 13.43 6.47
N GLY A 201 4.77 12.46 6.49
CA GLY A 201 6.11 12.66 7.07
C GLY A 201 6.98 13.69 6.32
N GLY A 202 6.87 13.76 4.99
CA GLY A 202 7.59 14.73 4.16
C GLY A 202 7.02 16.14 4.24
N ILE A 203 5.70 16.26 4.17
CA ILE A 203 4.96 17.53 4.30
C ILE A 203 5.18 18.12 5.68
N GLY A 204 5.08 17.31 6.74
CA GLY A 204 5.35 17.77 8.11
C GLY A 204 6.76 18.34 8.26
N LYS A 205 7.77 17.70 7.66
CA LYS A 205 9.14 18.24 7.64
C LYS A 205 9.22 19.59 6.90
N GLN A 206 8.60 19.71 5.73
CA GLN A 206 8.61 20.95 4.97
C GLN A 206 7.95 22.09 5.74
N GLU A 207 6.82 21.83 6.40
CA GLU A 207 6.10 22.82 7.20
C GLU A 207 6.92 23.26 8.43
N ILE A 208 7.48 22.30 9.17
CA ILE A 208 8.17 22.59 10.45
C ILE A 208 9.52 23.27 10.23
N VAL A 209 10.30 22.86 9.22
CA VAL A 209 11.68 23.35 9.04
C VAL A 209 11.95 24.02 7.69
N GLY A 210 10.96 24.15 6.81
CA GLY A 210 11.10 24.80 5.50
C GLY A 210 11.85 23.98 4.45
N ILE A 211 12.06 22.69 4.67
CA ILE A 211 12.86 21.82 3.79
C ILE A 211 11.97 20.79 3.10
N ALA A 212 11.76 20.97 1.79
CA ALA A 212 11.06 20.01 0.94
C ALA A 212 11.92 18.77 0.64
N ARG A 213 11.27 17.67 0.27
CA ARG A 213 11.94 16.45 -0.19
C ARG A 213 12.42 16.61 -1.63
N GLU A 214 13.70 16.38 -1.87
CA GLU A 214 14.28 16.43 -3.23
C GLU A 214 14.43 15.03 -3.85
N ARG A 215 14.68 15.00 -5.17
CA ARG A 215 15.04 13.79 -5.92
C ARG A 215 16.49 13.42 -5.64
N MET A 216 16.71 12.19 -5.18
CA MET A 216 18.06 11.71 -4.82
C MET A 216 18.54 10.56 -5.71
N GLY A 217 17.71 10.07 -6.64
CA GLY A 217 18.00 8.88 -7.44
C GLY A 217 18.37 7.70 -6.54
N ARG A 218 19.57 7.15 -6.76
CA ARG A 218 20.11 6.00 -6.01
C ARG A 218 20.74 6.32 -4.65
N PHE A 219 20.74 7.58 -4.23
CA PHE A 219 21.43 8.05 -3.02
C PHE A 219 20.45 8.32 -1.87
N HIS A 220 20.94 8.24 -0.65
CA HIS A 220 20.18 8.53 0.55
C HIS A 220 20.19 10.03 0.88
N GLY A 221 19.02 10.59 1.23
CA GLY A 221 18.78 12.04 1.32
C GLY A 221 19.11 12.73 2.65
N SER A 222 19.49 12.01 3.71
CA SER A 222 19.81 12.60 5.03
C SER A 222 20.60 11.66 5.92
N LEU A 223 21.29 12.13 6.96
CA LEU A 223 21.87 11.23 7.98
C LEU A 223 20.79 10.54 8.81
N PRO A 224 20.83 9.20 8.96
CA PRO A 224 19.95 8.49 9.89
C PRO A 224 20.32 8.81 11.34
N GLY A 225 19.38 9.38 12.11
CA GLY A 225 19.59 9.73 13.53
C GLY A 225 19.85 11.21 13.82
N THR A 226 19.50 12.12 12.92
CA THR A 226 19.46 13.55 13.24
C THR A 226 18.44 13.82 14.35
N LYS A 227 18.87 14.49 15.42
CA LYS A 227 18.00 14.96 16.50
C LYS A 227 16.86 15.79 15.90
N LEU A 228 15.64 15.62 16.40
CA LEU A 228 14.53 16.54 16.12
C LEU A 228 15.05 17.98 16.28
N GLY A 229 15.07 18.76 15.19
CA GLY A 229 15.48 20.18 15.20
C GLY A 229 16.81 20.53 14.52
N GLY A 230 17.55 19.56 13.97
CA GLY A 230 18.75 19.86 13.16
C GLY A 230 18.45 19.83 11.66
N GLY A 231 18.73 20.91 10.93
CA GLY A 231 18.71 20.94 9.46
C GLY A 231 19.56 19.83 8.83
N GLN A 232 19.45 19.62 7.51
CA GLN A 232 20.22 18.61 6.78
C GLN A 232 21.70 18.64 7.22
N VAL A 233 22.13 17.66 8.03
CA VAL A 233 23.55 17.45 8.28
C VAL A 233 24.10 16.92 6.97
N LYS A 234 24.82 17.78 6.27
CA LYS A 234 25.42 17.45 4.98
C LYS A 234 26.49 16.40 5.22
N TYR A 235 26.41 15.31 4.48
CA TYR A 235 27.53 14.39 4.32
C TYR A 235 28.77 15.17 3.84
N ASN A 236 29.96 14.83 4.33
CA ASN A 236 31.20 15.38 3.75
C ASN A 236 31.38 14.99 2.29
N HIS A 237 30.76 13.89 1.87
CA HIS A 237 30.67 13.46 0.48
C HIS A 237 29.26 13.73 -0.09
N PRO A 238 29.11 14.30 -1.29
CA PRO A 238 27.81 14.73 -1.83
C PRO A 238 26.81 13.59 -2.11
N GLN A 239 27.25 12.34 -2.03
CA GLN A 239 26.49 11.16 -2.41
C GLN A 239 26.68 10.07 -1.36
N HIS A 240 25.62 9.66 -0.64
CA HIS A 240 25.64 8.46 0.20
C HIS A 240 24.86 7.36 -0.52
N PRO A 241 25.51 6.32 -1.08
CA PRO A 241 24.81 5.33 -1.90
C PRO A 241 23.83 4.48 -1.08
N LEU A 242 22.65 4.25 -1.65
CA LEU A 242 21.64 3.34 -1.12
C LEU A 242 21.44 2.15 -2.05
N LEU A 243 21.33 2.39 -3.36
CA LEU A 243 21.18 1.32 -4.36
C LEU A 243 22.52 1.00 -5.01
N TRP A 244 22.89 -0.28 -4.95
CA TRP A 244 24.17 -0.80 -5.41
C TRP A 244 23.96 -1.78 -6.57
N PRO A 245 24.67 -1.65 -7.69
CA PRO A 245 24.57 -2.60 -8.79
C PRO A 245 25.07 -4.00 -8.42
N CYS A 246 24.38 -5.00 -8.95
CA CYS A 246 24.75 -6.42 -8.93
C CYS A 246 24.85 -6.95 -10.37
N LYS A 247 25.21 -8.22 -10.55
CA LYS A 247 25.29 -8.86 -11.88
C LYS A 247 23.97 -8.78 -12.68
N ASP A 248 22.83 -8.80 -12.00
CA ASP A 248 21.50 -8.94 -12.59
C ASP A 248 20.45 -7.98 -12.01
N GLY A 249 20.87 -6.87 -11.40
CA GLY A 249 19.95 -5.94 -10.77
C GLY A 249 20.64 -5.02 -9.77
N HIS A 250 19.95 -4.72 -8.67
CA HIS A 250 20.46 -3.89 -7.59
C HIS A 250 20.10 -4.47 -6.24
N VAL A 251 20.85 -4.06 -5.21
CA VAL A 251 20.50 -4.25 -3.82
C VAL A 251 20.47 -2.91 -3.10
N ALA A 252 19.59 -2.77 -2.11
CA ALA A 252 19.57 -1.66 -1.19
C ALA A 252 20.42 -2.01 0.04
N PHE A 253 21.46 -1.22 0.28
CA PHE A 253 22.30 -1.32 1.47
C PHE A 253 22.67 0.10 1.91
N LEU A 254 22.54 0.39 3.21
CA LEU A 254 22.85 1.70 3.75
C LEU A 254 23.93 1.56 4.84
N MET A 255 25.09 2.16 4.61
CA MET A 255 26.16 2.20 5.62
C MET A 255 25.82 3.26 6.67
N LEU A 256 25.35 2.82 7.82
CA LEU A 256 25.06 3.72 8.94
C LEU A 256 26.35 4.05 9.72
N PRO A 257 26.57 5.31 10.14
CA PRO A 257 27.70 5.66 10.99
C PRO A 257 27.46 5.32 12.47
N GLY A 258 28.55 5.33 13.25
CA GLY A 258 28.55 5.16 14.69
C GLY A 258 27.95 3.85 15.19
N THR A 259 27.63 3.80 16.48
CA THR A 259 27.09 2.61 17.17
C THR A 259 25.90 1.97 16.46
N ARG A 260 24.99 2.78 15.89
CA ARG A 260 23.78 2.30 15.19
C ARG A 260 24.12 1.41 13.99
N GLY A 261 25.15 1.78 13.23
CA GLY A 261 25.57 1.00 12.06
C GLY A 261 26.64 -0.03 12.34
N ALA A 262 27.31 0.07 13.48
CA ALA A 262 28.53 -0.69 13.74
C ALA A 262 28.33 -2.21 13.66
N TYR A 263 27.20 -2.72 14.14
CA TYR A 263 26.85 -4.14 14.00
C TYR A 263 26.76 -4.56 12.53
N ASN A 264 25.92 -3.86 11.76
CA ASN A 264 25.68 -4.16 10.34
C ASN A 264 26.96 -4.04 9.50
N ASN A 265 27.72 -2.95 9.70
CA ASN A 265 28.96 -2.72 8.95
C ASN A 265 30.02 -3.80 9.25
N ARG A 266 30.16 -4.21 10.52
CA ARG A 266 31.08 -5.30 10.88
C ARG A 266 30.66 -6.64 10.28
N ALA A 267 29.37 -6.93 10.21
CA ALA A 267 28.89 -8.15 9.56
C ALA A 267 29.31 -8.20 8.09
N LEU A 268 29.17 -7.08 7.36
CA LEU A 268 29.65 -6.97 5.98
C LEU A 268 31.18 -7.10 5.88
N VAL A 269 31.93 -6.42 6.75
CA VAL A 269 33.41 -6.47 6.76
C VAL A 269 33.92 -7.87 7.06
N LYS A 270 33.29 -8.60 7.99
CA LYS A 270 33.62 -9.99 8.29
C LYS A 270 33.42 -10.87 7.05
N TYR A 271 32.32 -10.67 6.32
CA TYR A 271 32.09 -11.39 5.07
C TYR A 271 33.15 -11.04 4.01
N MET A 272 33.51 -9.76 3.84
CA MET A 272 34.58 -9.33 2.94
C MET A 272 35.94 -9.96 3.29
N GLU A 273 36.24 -10.10 4.59
CA GLU A 273 37.44 -10.78 5.05
C GLU A 273 37.43 -12.27 4.68
N MET A 274 36.31 -12.95 4.91
CA MET A 274 36.13 -14.36 4.53
C MET A 274 36.20 -14.59 3.02
N ASP A 275 35.73 -13.62 2.24
CA ASP A 275 35.75 -13.64 0.77
C ASP A 275 37.13 -13.27 0.19
N GLY A 276 38.03 -12.71 1.01
CA GLY A 276 39.41 -12.41 0.64
C GLY A 276 39.62 -11.07 -0.08
N ASP A 277 38.60 -10.23 -0.18
CA ASP A 277 38.66 -8.86 -0.76
C ASP A 277 38.27 -7.82 0.30
N LEU A 278 39.13 -7.65 1.31
CA LEU A 278 38.99 -6.63 2.35
C LEU A 278 40.16 -5.62 2.30
N PRO A 279 39.96 -4.42 1.75
CA PRO A 279 40.96 -3.35 1.74
C PRO A 279 41.32 -2.86 3.14
N ASP A 280 42.58 -2.45 3.33
CA ASP A 280 43.09 -1.98 4.62
C ASP A 280 42.34 -0.77 5.17
N ILE A 281 41.87 0.13 4.29
CA ILE A 281 41.08 1.29 4.71
C ILE A 281 39.80 0.87 5.43
N VAL A 282 39.15 -0.21 4.99
CA VAL A 282 37.90 -0.72 5.57
C VAL A 282 38.21 -1.53 6.84
N ARG A 283 39.26 -2.35 6.80
CA ARG A 283 39.73 -3.18 7.93
C ARG A 283 40.01 -2.35 9.18
N ASN A 284 40.59 -1.17 9.00
CA ASN A 284 41.06 -0.32 10.10
C ASN A 284 39.98 0.62 10.67
N ILE A 285 38.74 0.56 10.16
CA ILE A 285 37.64 1.40 10.67
C ILE A 285 37.17 0.92 12.04
N LYS A 286 37.15 1.86 13.00
CA LYS A 286 36.49 1.70 14.29
C LYS A 286 35.02 2.09 14.18
N TRP A 287 34.19 1.12 13.79
CA TRP A 287 32.80 1.38 13.36
C TRP A 287 31.90 2.03 14.42
N GLU A 288 32.10 1.74 15.71
CA GLU A 288 31.35 2.36 16.82
C GLU A 288 31.53 3.88 16.89
N SER A 289 32.72 4.35 16.52
CA SER A 289 33.11 5.76 16.53
C SER A 289 33.21 6.36 15.12
N PHE A 290 32.80 5.63 14.09
CA PHE A 290 32.93 6.08 12.71
C PHE A 290 31.97 7.24 12.43
N ASP A 291 32.52 8.40 12.09
CA ASP A 291 31.75 9.61 11.78
C ASP A 291 31.92 9.99 10.31
N ILE A 292 30.89 9.70 9.52
CA ILE A 292 30.83 10.00 8.09
C ILE A 292 30.91 11.51 7.77
N THR A 293 30.63 12.38 8.75
CA THR A 293 30.74 13.84 8.61
C THR A 293 32.13 14.38 8.92
N GLN A 294 33.05 13.53 9.33
CA GLN A 294 34.46 13.88 9.57
C GLN A 294 35.42 13.12 8.66
N THR A 295 34.97 12.01 8.06
CA THR A 295 35.75 11.25 7.07
C THR A 295 35.94 12.06 5.78
N ARG A 296 37.14 11.94 5.18
CA ARG A 296 37.46 12.60 3.90
C ARG A 296 36.64 12.01 2.76
N PRO A 297 36.21 12.81 1.76
CA PRO A 297 35.46 12.31 0.61
C PRO A 297 36.16 11.19 -0.17
N GLU A 298 37.49 11.25 -0.27
CA GLU A 298 38.30 10.26 -0.99
C GLU A 298 38.30 8.91 -0.27
N ASP A 299 38.42 8.94 1.06
CA ASP A 299 38.35 7.74 1.90
C ASP A 299 36.97 7.08 1.81
N LEU A 300 35.89 7.88 1.83
CA LEU A 300 34.53 7.38 1.63
C LEU A 300 34.34 6.74 0.24
N SER A 301 34.92 7.36 -0.80
CA SER A 301 34.89 6.82 -2.16
C SER A 301 35.61 5.48 -2.26
N GLU A 302 36.73 5.30 -1.55
CA GLU A 302 37.46 4.03 -1.50
C GLU A 302 36.67 2.94 -0.75
N ILE A 303 36.09 3.29 0.41
CA ILE A 303 35.23 2.38 1.21
C ILE A 303 34.04 1.90 0.37
N TRP A 304 33.30 2.84 -0.23
CA TRP A 304 32.17 2.48 -1.09
C TRP A 304 32.58 1.75 -2.36
N GLY A 305 33.76 2.06 -2.90
CA GLY A 305 34.34 1.32 -4.02
C GLY A 305 34.56 -0.15 -3.68
N ALA A 306 34.97 -0.45 -2.44
CA ALA A 306 35.09 -1.83 -1.95
C ALA A 306 33.73 -2.54 -1.87
N PHE A 307 32.71 -1.87 -1.32
CA PHE A 307 31.35 -2.44 -1.25
C PHE A 307 30.75 -2.63 -2.64
N ALA A 308 30.94 -1.68 -3.55
CA ALA A 308 30.48 -1.78 -4.93
C ALA A 308 31.12 -2.97 -5.67
N ARG A 309 32.43 -3.20 -5.48
CA ARG A 309 33.11 -4.38 -6.06
C ARG A 309 32.57 -5.70 -5.49
N LEU A 310 32.33 -5.75 -4.19
CA LEU A 310 31.70 -6.92 -3.55
C LEU A 310 30.34 -7.20 -4.20
N PHE A 311 29.42 -6.24 -4.16
CA PHE A 311 28.05 -6.42 -4.63
C PHE A 311 27.96 -6.73 -6.14
N ALA A 312 28.83 -6.12 -6.96
CA ALA A 312 28.88 -6.35 -8.41
C ALA A 312 29.31 -7.78 -8.80
N ARG A 313 29.94 -8.55 -7.90
CA ARG A 313 30.34 -9.95 -8.16
C ARG A 313 29.22 -10.96 -7.92
N HIS A 314 28.10 -10.55 -7.33
CA HIS A 314 26.98 -11.43 -7.01
C HIS A 314 25.74 -11.04 -7.82
N THR A 315 24.83 -11.99 -8.02
CA THR A 315 23.44 -11.66 -8.32
C THR A 315 22.77 -11.04 -7.09
N HIS A 316 21.69 -10.28 -7.29
CA HIS A 316 20.98 -9.64 -6.18
C HIS A 316 20.41 -10.67 -5.17
N GLN A 317 20.02 -11.87 -5.62
CA GLN A 317 19.56 -12.95 -4.74
C GLN A 317 20.71 -13.64 -4.01
N GLU A 318 21.84 -13.91 -4.66
CA GLU A 318 23.01 -14.54 -4.03
C GLU A 318 23.49 -13.72 -2.82
N ILE A 319 23.68 -12.41 -3.01
CA ILE A 319 24.15 -11.55 -1.93
C ILE A 319 23.09 -11.34 -0.85
N TYR A 320 21.80 -11.39 -1.20
CA TYR A 320 20.72 -11.34 -0.21
C TYR A 320 20.72 -12.59 0.69
N GLN A 321 20.90 -13.79 0.13
CA GLN A 321 21.01 -15.02 0.92
C GLN A 321 22.23 -15.00 1.86
N ILE A 322 23.37 -14.49 1.38
CA ILE A 322 24.55 -14.25 2.21
C ILE A 322 24.22 -13.26 3.33
N ALA A 323 23.55 -12.16 3.00
CA ALA A 323 23.19 -11.13 3.97
C ALA A 323 22.29 -11.68 5.08
N GLN A 324 21.28 -12.50 4.75
CA GLN A 324 20.45 -13.17 5.74
C GLN A 324 21.27 -14.09 6.66
N LYS A 325 22.18 -14.89 6.09
CA LYS A 325 23.03 -15.82 6.85
C LYS A 325 23.99 -15.09 7.80
N GLU A 326 24.63 -14.03 7.31
CA GLU A 326 25.65 -13.28 8.06
C GLU A 326 25.06 -12.12 8.87
N ARG A 327 23.72 -11.94 8.86
CA ARG A 327 22.98 -10.87 9.56
C ARG A 327 23.37 -9.47 9.11
N ILE A 328 23.49 -9.27 7.81
CA ILE A 328 23.70 -7.98 7.14
C ILE A 328 22.33 -7.42 6.74
N GLU A 329 22.07 -6.17 7.09
CA GLU A 329 20.88 -5.41 6.67
C GLU A 329 21.05 -4.96 5.21
N LEU A 330 20.64 -5.83 4.30
CA LEU A 330 20.69 -5.64 2.86
C LEU A 330 19.40 -6.22 2.24
N PHE A 331 18.83 -5.50 1.28
CA PHE A 331 17.55 -5.87 0.67
C PHE A 331 17.68 -6.00 -0.86
N PRO A 332 17.10 -7.03 -1.48
CA PRO A 332 17.17 -7.23 -2.91
C PRO A 332 16.20 -6.31 -3.67
N GLY A 333 16.64 -5.76 -4.79
CA GLY A 333 15.77 -5.09 -5.76
C GLY A 333 14.99 -6.11 -6.59
N ASN A 334 14.00 -6.76 -5.98
CA ASN A 334 13.22 -7.83 -6.59
C ASN A 334 12.42 -7.36 -7.82
N THR A 335 12.39 -8.21 -8.84
CA THR A 335 11.47 -8.12 -9.97
C THR A 335 10.12 -8.77 -9.63
N VAL A 336 9.12 -8.58 -10.49
CA VAL A 336 7.82 -9.29 -10.38
C VAL A 336 8.01 -10.81 -10.37
N LYS A 337 8.97 -11.33 -11.14
CA LYS A 337 9.25 -12.77 -11.19
C LYS A 337 9.74 -13.29 -9.84
N ASP A 338 10.60 -12.52 -9.16
CA ASP A 338 11.17 -12.92 -7.87
C ASP A 338 10.07 -12.95 -6.79
N SER A 339 9.10 -12.02 -6.84
CA SER A 339 7.95 -12.01 -5.92
C SER A 339 7.05 -13.24 -6.03
N LEU A 340 6.99 -13.90 -7.19
CA LEU A 340 6.17 -15.11 -7.38
C LEU A 340 6.78 -16.36 -6.73
N THR A 341 8.04 -16.31 -6.34
CA THR A 341 8.79 -17.41 -5.73
C THR A 341 9.33 -17.05 -4.34
N GLU A 342 8.86 -15.95 -3.76
CA GLU A 342 9.30 -15.47 -2.46
C GLU A 342 8.75 -16.36 -1.33
N GLU A 343 9.64 -16.81 -0.45
CA GLU A 343 9.35 -17.81 0.58
C GLU A 343 8.28 -17.34 1.57
N GLN A 344 8.33 -16.07 1.99
CA GLN A 344 7.36 -15.50 2.93
C GLN A 344 5.96 -15.42 2.31
N LEU A 345 5.82 -15.01 1.06
CA LEU A 345 4.53 -14.94 0.35
C LEU A 345 3.93 -16.35 0.13
N GLU A 346 4.77 -17.35 -0.16
CA GLU A 346 4.33 -18.75 -0.26
C GLU A 346 3.90 -19.29 1.11
N ALA A 347 4.68 -19.07 2.17
CA ALA A 347 4.34 -19.48 3.54
C ALA A 347 3.03 -18.82 4.02
N ARG A 348 2.78 -17.59 3.59
CA ARG A 348 1.54 -16.84 3.82
C ARG A 348 0.42 -17.20 2.85
N ARG A 349 0.61 -18.19 1.96
CA ARG A 349 -0.38 -18.61 0.94
C ARG A 349 -0.98 -17.42 0.20
N PHE A 350 -0.16 -16.40 -0.05
CA PHE A 350 -0.59 -15.15 -0.65
C PHE A 350 -0.99 -15.37 -2.10
N TRP A 351 -0.25 -16.20 -2.83
CA TRP A 351 -0.60 -16.58 -4.20
C TRP A 351 -1.64 -17.69 -4.19
N GLN A 352 -2.79 -17.46 -4.83
CA GLN A 352 -3.89 -18.41 -4.94
C GLN A 352 -4.13 -18.80 -6.39
N GLU A 353 -4.52 -20.05 -6.62
CA GLU A 353 -4.82 -20.56 -7.97
C GLU A 353 -6.26 -20.28 -8.36
N HIS A 354 -6.45 -19.54 -9.46
CA HIS A 354 -7.75 -19.17 -9.99
C HIS A 354 -7.90 -19.68 -11.42
N LYS A 355 -8.89 -20.54 -11.64
CA LYS A 355 -9.28 -20.94 -12.99
C LYS A 355 -10.11 -19.83 -13.61
N ILE A 356 -9.63 -19.28 -14.71
CA ILE A 356 -10.37 -18.30 -15.50
C ILE A 356 -10.98 -19.02 -16.70
N PRO A 357 -12.31 -19.25 -16.72
CA PRO A 357 -12.98 -20.04 -17.77
C PRO A 357 -12.73 -19.48 -19.18
N GLU A 358 -12.73 -18.16 -19.33
CA GLU A 358 -12.53 -17.47 -20.62
C GLU A 358 -11.20 -17.84 -21.29
N PHE A 359 -10.17 -18.14 -20.51
CA PHE A 359 -8.85 -18.53 -21.02
C PHE A 359 -8.61 -20.05 -20.96
N GLY A 360 -9.52 -20.82 -20.36
CA GLY A 360 -9.34 -22.25 -20.13
C GLY A 360 -8.10 -22.61 -19.29
N LYS A 361 -7.57 -21.67 -18.51
CA LYS A 361 -6.29 -21.79 -17.79
C LYS A 361 -6.43 -21.34 -16.33
N THR A 362 -5.52 -21.85 -15.50
CA THR A 362 -5.35 -21.44 -14.11
C THR A 362 -4.22 -20.42 -14.01
N PHE A 363 -4.46 -19.35 -13.25
CA PHE A 363 -3.48 -18.30 -12.97
C PHE A 363 -3.20 -18.23 -11.47
N LYS A 364 -1.98 -17.86 -11.09
CA LYS A 364 -1.66 -17.45 -9.71
C LYS A 364 -2.03 -15.97 -9.55
N LEU A 365 -3.01 -15.68 -8.71
CA LEU A 365 -3.45 -14.31 -8.40
C LEU A 365 -3.23 -14.00 -6.91
N PRO A 366 -3.08 -12.72 -6.53
CA PRO A 366 -3.07 -12.32 -5.12
C PRO A 366 -4.36 -12.74 -4.40
N GLY A 367 -4.18 -13.40 -3.26
CA GLY A 367 -5.21 -13.75 -2.30
C GLY A 367 -5.50 -12.63 -1.30
N SER A 368 -6.26 -12.97 -0.26
CA SER A 368 -6.59 -11.99 0.78
C SER A 368 -5.35 -11.48 1.50
N PHE A 369 -5.28 -10.17 1.73
CA PHE A 369 -4.17 -9.52 2.44
C PHE A 369 -4.15 -9.86 3.93
N ALA A 370 -5.31 -10.22 4.50
CA ALA A 370 -5.46 -10.58 5.90
C ALA A 370 -5.86 -12.05 6.05
N GLN A 371 -5.23 -12.74 7.00
CA GLN A 371 -5.66 -14.07 7.43
C GLN A 371 -6.32 -13.92 8.80
N ALA A 372 -7.62 -14.17 8.87
CA ALA A 372 -8.34 -14.21 10.13
C ALA A 372 -8.22 -15.59 10.78
N HIS A 373 -7.95 -15.60 12.09
CA HIS A 373 -7.96 -16.81 12.90
C HIS A 373 -9.10 -16.69 13.91
N PHE A 374 -10.15 -17.48 13.72
CA PHE A 374 -11.28 -17.50 14.64
C PHE A 374 -11.02 -18.49 15.77
N PRO A 375 -11.44 -18.19 17.01
CA PRO A 375 -11.40 -19.17 18.09
C PRO A 375 -12.28 -20.37 17.71
N ALA A 376 -11.90 -21.56 18.19
CA ALA A 376 -12.74 -22.75 18.04
C ALA A 376 -14.12 -22.45 18.65
N SER A 377 -15.20 -22.78 17.94
CA SER A 377 -16.56 -22.59 18.41
C SER A 377 -16.76 -23.36 19.74
N GLY A 378 -16.69 -22.67 20.87
CA GLY A 378 -16.79 -23.27 22.20
C GLY A 378 -16.22 -22.47 23.38
N GLU A 379 -15.38 -21.45 23.15
CA GLU A 379 -14.72 -20.70 24.24
C GLU A 379 -14.97 -19.19 24.17
N VAL A 380 -16.23 -18.76 24.15
CA VAL A 380 -16.56 -17.34 24.33
C VAL A 380 -17.50 -17.20 25.51
N GLU A 381 -16.97 -16.74 26.65
CA GLU A 381 -17.79 -16.18 27.72
C GLU A 381 -18.50 -14.94 27.17
N THR A 382 -19.83 -14.96 27.14
CA THR A 382 -20.61 -13.80 26.74
C THR A 382 -20.45 -12.70 27.78
N MET A 383 -19.64 -11.69 27.47
CA MET A 383 -19.65 -10.41 28.19
C MET A 383 -21.03 -9.76 28.00
N PRO A 384 -21.59 -9.10 29.03
CA PRO A 384 -22.86 -8.41 28.91
C PRO A 384 -22.77 -7.28 27.88
N GLU A 385 -23.68 -7.28 26.90
CA GLU A 385 -23.88 -6.18 25.96
C GLU A 385 -24.45 -4.96 26.69
N GLU A 386 -23.59 -4.10 27.23
CA GLU A 386 -23.98 -2.70 27.45
C GLU A 386 -23.85 -1.97 26.12
N LYS A 387 -24.97 -1.77 25.43
CA LYS A 387 -25.01 -0.85 24.30
C LYS A 387 -24.83 0.57 24.87
N PRO A 388 -23.77 1.31 24.48
CA PRO A 388 -23.64 2.70 24.90
C PRO A 388 -24.83 3.52 24.41
N GLU A 389 -25.11 4.64 25.09
CA GLU A 389 -25.95 5.70 24.53
C GLU A 389 -25.46 6.06 23.13
N GLN A 390 -26.37 6.48 22.24
CA GLN A 390 -26.09 6.71 20.82
C GLN A 390 -24.76 7.48 20.62
N PRO A 391 -23.71 6.85 20.08
CA PRO A 391 -22.38 7.46 20.04
C PRO A 391 -22.36 8.61 19.04
N ARG A 392 -21.47 9.59 19.26
CA ARG A 392 -21.20 10.74 18.38
C ARG A 392 -20.26 10.40 17.23
N LEU A 393 -19.39 9.41 17.43
CA LEU A 393 -18.44 8.92 16.43
C LEU A 393 -18.47 7.39 16.35
N PRO A 394 -18.16 6.79 15.19
CA PRO A 394 -18.22 5.34 15.00
C PRO A 394 -17.50 4.54 16.08
N PHE A 395 -16.31 4.95 16.50
CA PHE A 395 -15.53 4.24 17.50
C PHE A 395 -15.52 4.93 18.88
N GLU A 396 -16.50 5.77 19.18
CA GLU A 396 -16.59 6.38 20.52
C GLU A 396 -16.72 5.29 21.59
N GLY A 397 -15.90 5.39 22.65
CA GLY A 397 -15.85 4.40 23.73
C GLY A 397 -14.94 3.20 23.47
N ILE A 398 -14.47 2.97 22.24
CA ILE A 398 -13.49 1.93 21.95
C ILE A 398 -12.12 2.31 22.51
N LYS A 399 -11.54 1.42 23.31
CA LYS A 399 -10.18 1.57 23.84
C LYS A 399 -9.21 0.81 22.97
N VAL A 400 -8.29 1.53 22.33
CA VAL A 400 -7.17 0.94 21.60
C VAL A 400 -5.96 0.91 22.53
N LEU A 401 -5.50 -0.29 22.87
CA LEU A 401 -4.24 -0.46 23.59
C LEU A 401 -3.12 -0.61 22.57
N GLU A 402 -2.35 0.47 22.38
CA GLU A 402 -1.23 0.51 21.44
C GLU A 402 0.06 -0.01 22.11
N PHE A 403 0.67 -1.05 21.53
CA PHE A 403 1.98 -1.56 21.94
C PHE A 403 3.02 -1.29 20.85
N THR A 404 3.28 -0.03 20.55
CA THR A 404 4.39 0.34 19.66
C THR A 404 5.67 0.44 20.48
N LEU A 405 6.43 -0.65 20.54
CA LEU A 405 7.78 -0.69 21.13
C LEU A 405 8.81 -0.54 20.02
N THR A 406 9.57 0.55 20.02
CA THR A 406 10.77 0.66 19.17
C THR A 406 11.90 -0.11 19.87
N TYR A 407 12.16 -1.34 19.42
CA TYR A 407 13.31 -2.10 19.91
C TYR A 407 14.59 -1.49 19.33
N THR A 408 15.24 -0.62 20.10
CA THR A 408 16.62 -0.19 19.82
C THR A 408 17.55 -1.24 20.45
N GLY A 409 17.75 -2.35 19.72
CA GLY A 409 18.77 -3.35 20.03
C GLY A 409 20.16 -2.92 19.60
#